data_AF-A0A9X9M4Q6-F1
#
_entry.id   AF-A0A9X9M4Q6-F1
#
_cell.length_a   1.000
_cell.length_b   1.000
_cell.length_c   1.000
_cell.angle_alpha   90.00
_cell.angle_beta   90.00
_cell.angle_gamma   90.00
#
_symmetry.space_group_name_H-M   'P 1'
#
loop_
_entity.id
_entity.type
_entity.pdbx_description
1 polymer ?
#
loop_
_entity_poly.entity_id
_entity_poly.type
_entity_poly.pdbx_seq_one_letter_code
_entity_poly.pdbx_strand_id
1 'polypeptide(L)'
;FIQIYGQKGRTDEILLNPNNKWFKPGIIEKFRIELPDLGRFYKIRAWHDRRSPGSGWHLERMTLVNTLTKDKYNFNCNRWLDANE
;
A
#
# COMPACT_ATOMS: atom_id res chain seq x y z
N PHE A 1 5.55 -3.26 2.60
CA PHE A 1 4.56 -4.32 2.36
C PHE A 1 3.16 -3.74 2.39
N ILE A 2 2.23 -4.36 1.67
CA ILE A 2 0.81 -4.04 1.74
C ILE A 2 -0.06 -5.29 1.80
N GLN A 3 -1.30 -5.14 2.26
CA GLN A 3 -2.34 -6.14 2.16
C GLN A 3 -3.67 -5.46 1.86
N ILE A 4 -4.40 -5.95 0.86
CA ILE A 4 -5.63 -5.33 0.36
C ILE A 4 -6.82 -6.17 0.81
N TYR A 5 -7.87 -5.50 1.30
CA TYR A 5 -9.10 -6.10 1.79
C TYR A 5 -10.28 -5.63 0.94
N GLY A 6 -11.09 -6.60 0.50
CA GLY A 6 -12.36 -6.37 -0.18
C GLY A 6 -13.45 -7.29 0.37
N GLN A 7 -14.68 -7.08 -0.09
CA GLN A 7 -15.85 -7.82 0.40
C GLN A 7 -15.74 -9.35 0.27
N LYS A 8 -15.00 -9.85 -0.72
CA LYS A 8 -14.84 -11.30 -0.97
C LYS A 8 -13.62 -11.91 -0.27
N GLY A 9 -12.79 -11.10 0.40
CA GLY A 9 -11.60 -11.59 1.09
C GLY A 9 -10.46 -10.59 1.16
N ARG A 10 -9.23 -11.11 1.30
CA ARG A 10 -8.00 -10.31 1.35
C ARG A 10 -6.90 -10.97 0.53
N THR A 11 -5.92 -10.17 0.12
CA THR A 11 -4.67 -10.67 -0.46
C THR A 11 -3.78 -11.29 0.61
N ASP A 12 -2.78 -12.06 0.17
CA ASP A 12 -1.57 -12.26 0.95
C ASP A 12 -0.76 -10.95 1.08
N GLU A 13 0.36 -11.01 1.78
CA GLU A 13 1.27 -9.88 1.92
C GLU A 13 2.00 -9.61 0.60
N ILE A 14 1.93 -8.36 0.13
CA ILE A 14 2.52 -7.96 -1.14
C ILE A 14 3.70 -7.04 -0.87
N LEU A 15 4.87 -7.40 -1.38
CA LEU A 15 6.05 -6.54 -1.42
C LEU A 15 5.97 -5.61 -2.63
N LEU A 16 5.68 -4.32 -2.40
CA LEU A 16 5.60 -3.34 -3.49
C LEU A 16 6.95 -3.02 -4.14
N ASN A 17 8.03 -3.09 -3.37
CA ASN A 17 9.34 -2.62 -3.81
C ASN A 17 10.41 -3.72 -3.64
N PRO A 18 10.44 -4.70 -4.56
CA PRO A 18 11.35 -5.84 -4.48
C PRO A 18 12.82 -5.43 -4.66
N ASN A 19 13.09 -4.31 -5.34
CA ASN A 19 14.43 -3.79 -5.57
C ASN A 19 15.00 -2.98 -4.39
N ASN A 20 14.25 -2.88 -3.29
CA ASN A 20 14.64 -2.19 -2.06
C ASN A 20 15.06 -0.71 -2.26
N LYS A 21 14.52 -0.03 -3.28
CA LYS A 21 14.75 1.41 -3.48
C LYS A 21 13.93 2.23 -2.48
N TRP A 22 14.55 3.13 -1.72
CA TRP A 22 13.78 3.95 -0.77
C TRP A 22 12.68 4.76 -1.46
N PHE A 23 11.51 4.82 -0.82
CA PHE A 23 10.45 5.76 -1.18
C PHE A 23 10.98 7.19 -0.98
N LYS A 24 10.89 8.03 -2.00
CA LYS A 24 11.36 9.40 -1.94
C LYS A 24 10.24 10.34 -1.43
N PRO A 25 10.53 11.25 -0.49
CA PRO A 25 9.56 12.25 -0.06
C PRO A 25 9.00 13.05 -1.25
N GLY A 26 7.68 13.29 -1.24
CA GLY A 26 6.99 14.05 -2.29
C GLY A 26 6.81 13.32 -3.63
N ILE A 27 7.28 12.07 -3.75
CA ILE A 27 7.13 11.28 -4.97
C ILE A 27 5.97 10.29 -4.83
N ILE A 28 5.12 10.24 -5.85
CA ILE A 28 4.07 9.22 -5.98
C ILE A 28 4.65 8.03 -6.72
N GLU A 29 4.92 6.95 -6.00
CA GLU A 29 5.29 5.67 -6.59
C GLU A 29 4.04 4.94 -7.12
N LYS A 30 4.16 4.35 -8.31
CA LYS A 30 3.07 3.61 -8.96
C LYS A 30 3.48 2.15 -9.15
N PHE A 31 2.66 1.26 -8.62
CA PHE A 31 2.85 -0.18 -8.74
C PHE A 31 1.67 -0.80 -9.48
N ARG A 32 1.96 -1.83 -10.28
CA ARG A 32 0.94 -2.66 -10.92
C ARG A 32 1.05 -4.07 -10.35
N ILE A 33 -0.06 -4.59 -9.86
CA ILE A 33 -0.15 -5.90 -9.21
C ILE A 33 -1.37 -6.63 -9.76
N GLU A 34 -1.26 -7.94 -9.91
CA GLU A 34 -2.39 -8.80 -10.23
C GLU A 34 -3.06 -9.26 -8.94
N LEU A 35 -4.38 -9.12 -8.87
CA LEU A 35 -5.18 -9.45 -7.70
C LEU A 35 -6.30 -10.41 -8.10
N PRO A 36 -6.67 -11.37 -7.23
CA PRO A 36 -7.93 -12.09 -7.41
C PRO A 36 -9.12 -11.12 -7.25
N ASP A 37 -10.32 -11.58 -7.62
CA ASP A 37 -11.53 -10.81 -7.39
C ASP A 37 -11.85 -10.73 -5.89
N LEU A 38 -11.51 -9.60 -5.28
CA LEU A 38 -11.82 -9.29 -3.87
C LEU A 38 -13.16 -8.55 -3.70
N GLY A 39 -13.92 -8.32 -4.77
CA GLY A 39 -15.11 -7.45 -4.74
C GLY A 39 -14.75 -5.99 -4.44
N ARG A 40 -15.68 -5.24 -3.82
CA ARG A 40 -15.46 -3.83 -3.48
C ARG A 40 -14.40 -3.69 -2.39
N PHE A 41 -13.33 -2.93 -2.66
CA PHE A 41 -12.28 -2.67 -1.68
C PHE A 41 -12.75 -1.74 -0.58
N TYR A 42 -12.34 -2.01 0.66
CA TYR A 42 -12.71 -1.17 1.82
C TYR A 42 -11.54 -0.87 2.77
N LYS A 43 -10.40 -1.56 2.64
CA LYS A 43 -9.24 -1.33 3.51
C LYS A 43 -7.93 -1.74 2.82
N ILE A 44 -6.87 -0.97 3.10
CA ILE A 44 -5.49 -1.33 2.78
C ILE A 44 -4.69 -1.25 4.08
N ARG A 45 -3.87 -2.27 4.35
CA ARG A 45 -2.81 -2.22 5.37
C ARG A 45 -1.49 -1.99 4.67
N ALA A 46 -0.67 -1.09 5.21
CA ALA A 46 0.69 -0.83 4.75
C ALA A 46 1.62 -0.85 5.97
N TRP A 47 2.80 -1.47 5.82
CA TRP A 47 3.82 -1.55 6.86
C TRP A 47 5.21 -1.75 6.26
N HIS A 48 6.24 -1.61 7.09
CA HIS A 48 7.64 -1.87 6.76
C HIS A 48 8.23 -2.87 7.76
N ASP A 49 9.33 -3.53 7.39
CA ASP A 49 9.98 -4.58 8.17
C ASP A 49 11.07 -4.06 9.13
N ARG A 50 11.08 -2.75 9.41
CA ARG A 50 11.85 -2.11 10.50
C ARG A 50 13.36 -2.43 10.48
N ARG A 51 13.95 -2.74 9.32
CA ARG A 51 15.34 -3.25 9.24
C ARG A 51 16.43 -2.24 9.60
N SER A 52 16.14 -0.94 9.64
CA SER A 52 17.14 0.08 9.96
C SER A 52 16.55 1.28 10.73
N PRO A 53 17.32 1.91 11.64
CA PRO A 53 16.97 3.22 12.19
C PRO A 53 16.69 4.23 11.07
N GLY A 54 15.67 5.07 11.24
CA GLY A 54 15.27 6.06 10.24
C GLY A 54 14.57 5.48 9.00
N SER A 55 14.11 4.21 9.05
CA SER A 55 13.32 3.60 7.96
C SER A 55 11.85 4.01 7.95
N GLY A 56 11.43 4.84 8.91
CA GLY A 56 10.09 5.39 8.97
C GLY A 56 9.76 6.26 7.77
N TRP A 57 8.54 6.16 7.27
CA TRP A 57 8.07 6.97 6.14
C TRP A 57 6.65 7.46 6.37
N HIS A 58 6.37 8.71 6.00
CA HIS A 58 5.04 9.29 6.11
C HIS A 58 4.19 8.88 4.90
N LEU A 59 3.07 8.22 5.17
CA LEU A 59 2.09 7.86 4.15
C LEU A 59 0.92 8.84 4.18
N GLU A 60 0.82 9.71 3.18
CA GLU A 60 -0.30 10.63 3.03
C GLU A 60 -1.57 9.87 2.59
N ARG A 61 -1.51 9.21 1.44
CA ARG A 61 -2.63 8.50 0.83
C ARG A 61 -2.16 7.36 -0.06
N MET A 62 -2.99 6.31 -0.16
CA MET A 62 -2.91 5.30 -1.22
C MET A 62 -4.13 5.36 -2.12
N THR A 63 -3.93 5.21 -3.43
CA THR A 63 -5.02 5.09 -4.40
C THR A 63 -4.93 3.75 -5.10
N LEU A 64 -5.98 2.95 -5.01
CA LEU A 64 -6.12 1.70 -5.75
C LEU A 64 -7.02 1.95 -6.97
N VAL A 65 -6.56 1.51 -8.14
CA VAL A 65 -7.30 1.65 -9.40
C VAL A 65 -7.50 0.27 -10.00
N ASN A 66 -8.76 -0.13 -10.17
CA ASN A 66 -9.07 -1.33 -10.94
C ASN A 66 -8.86 -1.02 -12.43
N THR A 67 -7.90 -1.69 -13.07
CA THR A 67 -7.54 -1.38 -14.46
C THR A 67 -8.60 -1.80 -15.48
N LEU A 68 -9.48 -2.75 -15.12
CA LEU A 68 -10.58 -3.26 -15.95
C LEU A 68 -11.81 -2.35 -15.82
N THR A 69 -12.29 -2.13 -14.59
CA THR A 69 -13.52 -1.33 -14.35
C THR A 69 -13.27 0.17 -14.30
N LYS A 70 -12.01 0.60 -14.17
CA LYS A 70 -11.57 2.00 -13.95
C LYS A 70 -11.99 2.60 -12.61
N ASP A 71 -12.55 1.80 -11.70
CA ASP A 71 -12.90 2.26 -10.36
C ASP A 71 -11.66 2.74 -9.59
N LYS A 72 -11.80 3.85 -8.88
CA LYS A 72 -10.76 4.43 -8.03
C LYS A 72 -11.19 4.43 -6.57
N TYR A 73 -10.30 3.95 -5.72
CA TYR A 73 -10.49 3.88 -4.28
C TYR A 73 -9.36 4.65 -3.59
N ASN A 74 -9.72 5.71 -2.86
CA ASN A 74 -8.76 6.55 -2.16
C ASN A 74 -8.77 6.23 -0.66
N PHE A 75 -7.60 5.92 -0.13
CA PHE A 75 -7.38 5.61 1.28
C PHE A 75 -6.43 6.64 1.88
N ASN A 76 -6.99 7.64 2.56
CA ASN A 76 -6.21 8.64 3.28
C ASN A 76 -5.65 8.01 4.57
N CYS A 77 -4.35 8.20 4.83
CA CYS A 77 -3.69 7.70 6.02
C CYS A 77 -3.17 8.86 6.87
N ASN A 78 -2.35 9.74 6.30
CA ASN A 78 -1.72 10.90 6.95
C ASN A 78 -1.03 10.54 8.27
N ARG A 79 -0.19 9.50 8.28
CA ARG A 79 0.56 9.04 9.46
C ARG A 79 1.96 8.55 9.11
N TRP A 80 2.82 8.51 10.12
CA TRP A 80 4.13 7.92 10.00
C TRP A 80 4.04 6.40 10.16
N LEU A 81 4.62 5.68 9.22
CA LEU A 81 4.79 4.24 9.32
C LEU A 81 6.20 4.01 9.87
N ASP A 82 6.33 4.02 11.19
CA ASP A 82 7.58 3.80 11.91
C ASP A 82 7.41 2.77 13.03
N ALA A 83 8.53 2.25 13.52
CA ALA A 83 8.58 1.26 14.58
C ALA A 83 8.14 1.78 15.96
N ASN A 84 8.29 3.09 16.16
CA ASN A 84 8.16 3.79 17.43
C ASN A 84 6.92 4.70 17.49
N GLU A 85 5.94 4.50 16.61
CA GLU A 85 4.61 5.14 16.72
C GLU A 85 3.70 4.36 17.69
#